data_AF-A0A9E5VQX5-F1
#
_entry.id   AF-A0A9E5VQX5-F1
#
_cell.length_a   1.000
_cell.length_b   1.000
_cell.length_c   1.000
_cell.angle_alpha   90.00
_cell.angle_beta   90.00
_cell.angle_gamma   90.00
#
_symmetry.space_group_name_H-M   'P 1'
#
loop_
_entity.id
_entity.type
_entity.pdbx_description
1 polymer ?
#
loop_
_entity_poly.entity_id
_entity_poly.type
_entity_poly.pdbx_seq_one_letter_code
_entity_poly.pdbx_strand_id
1 'polypeptide(L)' 'MIGLQSRIEEAEQATAQLSAAVENKALTNKELAYAIEHSSDPETIERVARDKLGLVYPGEQIFYDVNGN' A
#
# COMPACT_ATOMS: atom_id res chain seq x y z
N MET A 1 34.56 20.90 24.70
CA MET A 1 33.49 21.32 23.78
C MET A 1 33.13 20.26 22.72
N ILE A 2 33.60 19.01 22.83
CA ILE A 2 33.37 17.97 21.79
C ILE A 2 32.01 17.25 21.98
N GLY A 3 31.53 17.10 23.22
CA GLY A 3 30.27 16.39 23.49
C GLY A 3 28.98 17.12 23.11
N LEU A 4 29.03 18.45 22.91
CA LEU A 4 27.85 19.21 22.48
C LEU A 4 27.65 19.08 20.97
N GLN A 5 28.72 19.15 20.19
CA GLN A 5 28.68 19.01 18.73
C GLN A 5 28.14 17.62 18.33
N SER A 6 28.63 16.55 18.96
CA SER A 6 28.15 15.18 18.72
C SER A 6 26.65 15.02 19.01
N ARG A 7 26.15 15.64 20.09
CA ARG A 7 24.72 15.59 20.43
C ARG A 7 23.85 16.37 19.45
N ILE A 8 24.37 17.47 18.91
CA ILE A 8 23.67 18.24 17.87
C ILE A 8 23.57 17.39 16.60
N GLU A 9 24.68 16.77 16.17
CA GLU A 9 24.70 15.91 14.99
C GLU A 9 23.77 14.69 15.14
N GLU A 10 23.76 14.04 16.31
CA GLU A 10 22.82 12.95 16.60
C GLU A 10 21.36 13.41 16.56
N ALA A 11 21.04 14.57 17.12
CA ALA A 11 19.70 15.12 17.11
C ALA A 11 19.25 15.52 15.69
N GLU A 12 20.15 16.08 14.88
CA GLU A 12 19.89 16.40 13.47
C GLU A 12 19.64 15.14 12.64
N GLN A 13 20.43 14.09 12.84
CA GLN A 13 20.22 12.80 12.18
C GLN A 13 18.90 12.16 12.61
N ALA A 14 18.58 12.17 13.91
CA ALA A 14 17.33 11.62 14.42
C ALA A 14 16.12 12.38 13.87
N THR A 15 16.18 13.71 13.80
CA THR A 15 15.09 14.51 13.22
C THR A 15 14.92 14.28 11.73
N ALA A 16 16.01 14.17 10.97
CA ALA A 16 15.96 13.83 9.54
C ALA A 16 15.34 12.44 9.31
N GLN A 17 15.75 11.43 10.08
CA GLN A 17 15.19 10.08 9.99
C GLN A 17 13.70 10.04 10.36
N LEU A 18 13.31 10.72 11.45
CA LEU A 18 11.90 10.80 11.84
C LEU A 18 11.06 11.52 10.79
N SER A 19 11.58 12.62 10.21
CA SER A 19 10.90 13.35 9.14
C SER A 19 10.65 12.46 7.93
N ALA A 20 11.67 11.74 7.46
CA ALA A 20 11.55 10.79 6.37
C ALA A 20 10.57 9.64 6.69
N ALA A 21 10.56 9.15 7.93
CA ALA A 21 9.62 8.11 8.36
C ALA A 21 8.17 8.61 8.38
N VAL A 22 7.94 9.85 8.83
CA VAL A 22 6.62 10.48 8.83
C VAL A 22 6.12 10.69 7.40
N GLU A 23 6.98 11.16 6.49
CA GLU A 23 6.63 11.37 5.09
C GLU A 23 6.26 10.05 4.40
N ASN A 24 7.05 8.99 4.59
CA ASN A 24 6.74 7.66 4.06
C ASN A 24 5.41 7.13 4.59
N LYS A 25 5.14 7.30 5.89
CA LYS A 25 3.86 6.90 6.50
C LYS A 25 2.70 7.73 5.96
N ALA A 26 2.90 9.03 5.73
CA ALA A 26 1.88 9.89 5.15
C ALA A 26 1.54 9.48 3.71
N LEU A 27 2.53 9.12 2.90
CA LEU A 27 2.33 8.57 1.56
C LEU A 27 1.55 7.24 1.62
N THR A 28 2.01 6.30 2.43
CA THR A 28 1.33 5.00 2.61
C THR A 28 -0.12 5.19 3.07
N ASN A 29 -0.36 6.09 4.02
CA ASN A 29 -1.70 6.38 4.50
C ASN A 29 -2.59 6.99 3.41
N LYS A 30 -2.05 7.86 2.55
CA LYS A 30 -2.80 8.42 1.42
C LYS A 30 -3.17 7.35 0.41
N GLU A 31 -2.24 6.46 0.08
CA GLU A 31 -2.49 5.33 -0.83
C GLU A 31 -3.57 4.38 -0.26
N LEU A 32 -3.47 4.05 1.02
CA LEU A 32 -4.47 3.23 1.71
C LEU A 32 -5.83 3.92 1.77
N ALA A 33 -5.88 5.21 2.07
CA ALA A 33 -7.13 5.97 2.09
C ALA A 33 -7.80 5.98 0.71
N TYR A 34 -7.02 6.22 -0.35
CA TYR A 34 -7.50 6.14 -1.72
C TYR A 34 -8.04 4.75 -2.04
N ALA A 35 -7.30 3.69 -1.70
CA ALA A 35 -7.74 2.32 -1.91
C ALA A 35 -9.02 1.97 -1.15
N ILE A 36 -9.20 2.50 0.06
CA ILE A 36 -10.43 2.33 0.86
C ILE A 36 -11.60 3.08 0.21
N GLU A 37 -11.39 4.34 -0.19
CA GLU A 37 -12.42 5.15 -0.84
C GLU A 37 -12.93 4.49 -2.14
N HIS A 38 -12.02 3.92 -2.93
CA HIS A 38 -12.32 3.27 -4.20
C HIS A 38 -12.57 1.75 -4.04
N SER A 39 -12.64 1.25 -2.80
CA SER A 39 -12.90 -0.18 -2.53
C SER A 39 -14.33 -0.59 -2.83
N SER A 40 -15.27 0.35 -2.76
CA SER A 40 -16.68 0.16 -3.12
C SER A 40 -16.97 0.42 -4.58
N ASP A 41 -15.97 0.80 -5.37
CA ASP A 41 -16.17 1.03 -6.80
C ASP A 41 -16.53 -0.29 -7.48
N PRO A 42 -17.57 -0.30 -8.35
CA PRO A 42 -18.00 -1.51 -9.03
C PRO A 42 -16.87 -2.25 -9.74
N GLU A 43 -15.92 -1.53 -10.34
CA GLU A 43 -14.74 -2.11 -11.00
C GLU A 43 -13.78 -2.80 -10.01
N THR A 44 -13.56 -2.20 -8.83
CA THR A 44 -12.73 -2.81 -7.78
C THR A 44 -13.38 -4.06 -7.23
N ILE A 45 -14.70 -4.04 -7.01
CA ILE A 45 -15.48 -5.18 -6.56
C ILE A 45 -15.46 -6.29 -7.61
N GLU A 46 -15.67 -5.97 -8.89
CA GLU A 46 -15.63 -6.94 -9.98
C GLU A 46 -14.25 -7.61 -10.08
N ARG A 47 -13.18 -6.83 -10.03
CA ARG A 47 -11.81 -7.36 -10.04
C ARG A 47 -11.56 -8.29 -8.85
N VAL A 48 -11.95 -7.90 -7.64
CA VAL A 48 -11.79 -8.77 -6.46
C VAL A 48 -12.64 -10.03 -6.57
N ALA A 49 -13.87 -9.91 -7.09
CA ALA A 49 -14.77 -11.04 -7.31
C ALA A 49 -14.17 -12.04 -8.32
N ARG A 50 -13.60 -11.56 -9.42
CA ARG A 50 -12.94 -12.40 -10.44
C ARG A 50 -11.61 -12.98 -9.92
N ASP A 51 -10.71 -12.14 -9.41
CA ASP A 51 -9.32 -12.52 -9.06
C ASP A 51 -9.23 -13.36 -7.78
N LYS A 52 -10.02 -13.01 -6.75
CA LYS A 52 -9.91 -13.65 -5.42
C LYS A 52 -11.01 -14.68 -5.16
N LEU A 53 -12.21 -14.45 -5.69
CA LEU A 53 -13.37 -15.30 -5.40
C LEU A 53 -13.75 -16.20 -6.58
N GLY A 54 -13.16 -16.00 -7.76
CA GLY A 54 -13.50 -16.76 -8.98
C GLY A 54 -14.95 -16.58 -9.42
N LEU A 55 -15.60 -15.49 -8.98
CA LEU A 55 -16.98 -15.18 -9.30
C LEU A 55 -17.06 -14.49 -10.65
N VAL A 56 -18.05 -14.89 -11.45
CA VAL A 56 -18.32 -14.35 -12.78
C VAL A 56 -19.81 -14.10 -12.94
N TYR A 57 -20.17 -13.31 -13.94
CA TYR A 57 -21.58 -13.03 -14.20
C TYR A 57 -22.33 -14.29 -14.62
N PRO A 58 -23.64 -14.39 -14.30
CA PRO A 58 -24.46 -15.51 -14.76
C PRO A 58 -24.41 -15.62 -16.29
N GLY A 59 -23.88 -16.74 -16.80
CA GLY A 59 -23.71 -16.99 -18.24
C GLY A 59 -22.29 -16.85 -18.79
N GLU A 60 -21.33 -16.36 -18.00
CA GLU A 60 -19.90 -16.37 -18.37
C GLU A 60 -19.29 -17.77 -18.14
N GLN A 61 -18.52 -18.27 -19.11
CA GLN A 61 -17.73 -19.50 -18.97
C GLN A 61 -16.29 -19.15 -18.60
N ILE A 62 -15.83 -19.63 -17.44
CA ILE A 62 -14.42 -19.53 -17.05
C ILE A 62 -13.65 -20.70 -17.63
N PHE A 63 -12.65 -20.41 -18.48
CA PHE A 63 -11.68 -21.39 -18.92
C PHE A 63 -10.47 -21.32 -18.01
N TYR A 64 -10.36 -22.25 -17.06
CA TYR A 64 -9.12 -22.43 -16.31
C TYR A 64 -8.13 -23.19 -17.20
N ASP A 65 -7.04 -22.54 -17.60
CA ASP A 65 -5.94 -23.24 -18.25
C ASP A 65 -5.16 -24.02 -17.16
N VAL A 66 -5.51 -25.29 -16.97
CA VAL A 66 -4.89 -26.19 -15.99
C VAL A 66 -3.54 -26.74 -16.45
N ASN A 67 -2.88 -26.10 -17.43
CA ASN A 67 -1.51 -26.41 -17.77
C ASN A 67 -0.57 -25.86 -16.69
N GLY A 68 -0.47 -26.64 -15.61
CA GLY A 68 0.43 -26.39 -14.49
C GLY A 68 1.89 -26.47 -14.91
N ASN A 69 2.69 -25.60 -14.28
CA ASN A 69 4.12 -25.76 -14.09
C ASN A 69 4.48 -25.22 -12.71
#